data_AF-A0A5C7XN86-F1
#
_entry.id   AF-A0A5C7XN86-F1
#
_cell.length_a   1.000
_cell.length_b   1.000
_cell.length_c   1.000
_cell.angle_alpha   90.00
_cell.angle_beta   90.00
_cell.angle_gamma   90.00
#
_symmetry.space_group_name_H-M   'P 1'
#
loop_
_entity.id
_entity.type
_entity.pdbx_description
1 polymer ?
#
loop_
_entity_poly.entity_id
_entity_poly.type
_entity_poly.pdbx_seq_one_letter_code
_entity_poly.pdbx_strand_id
1 'polypeptide(L)'
;MLERFAVSIAASTILAILGKLGLLYYSAQGAGRDWLDEAVLQSDLVVLLLALFLIFLRGKMMHDDAAFFGDLAKVGQPVFKRDKVSMRLIRLGLFLGYTSWLLWAPAIYFLERPRRFAAFFVASIVLSTIWLVIDIVTRVKIDWRRAFWVIPNICYALLAALMLVEGWSTIAALGLIAVLVVDWLVSDPTTGHFGAAA
;
A
#
# COMPACT_ATOMS: atom_id res chain seq x y z
N MET A 1 15.20 8.63 12.39
CA MET A 1 13.99 9.49 12.45
C MET A 1 12.99 9.13 11.35
N LEU A 2 13.40 9.02 10.09
CA LEU A 2 12.49 8.73 8.96
C LEU A 2 11.82 7.35 9.03
N GLU A 3 12.50 6.31 9.55
CA GLU A 3 11.88 5.00 9.81
C GLU A 3 10.71 5.09 10.80
N ARG A 4 10.90 5.82 11.90
CA ARG A 4 9.82 6.06 12.89
C ARG A 4 8.65 6.81 12.26
N PHE A 5 8.92 7.74 11.34
CA PHE A 5 7.89 8.45 10.61
C PHE A 5 7.07 7.51 9.71
N ALA A 6 7.71 6.60 8.97
CA ALA A 6 7.03 5.59 8.16
C ALA A 6 6.13 4.67 9.00
N VAL A 7 6.65 4.20 10.15
CA VAL A 7 5.89 3.38 11.11
C VAL A 7 4.67 4.15 11.67
N SER A 8 4.85 5.40 12.08
CA SER A 8 3.74 6.22 12.59
C SER A 8 2.67 6.47 11.54
N ILE A 9 3.05 6.70 10.28
CA ILE A 9 2.08 6.82 9.17
C ILE A 9 1.34 5.50 8.99
N ALA A 10 2.06 4.37 8.92
CA ALA A 10 1.42 3.07 8.77
C ALA A 10 0.41 2.77 9.89
N ALA A 11 0.79 2.98 11.14
CA ALA A 11 -0.11 2.82 12.28
C ALA A 11 -1.33 3.75 12.19
N SER A 12 -1.12 5.02 11.85
CA SER A 12 -2.21 6.00 11.70
C SER A 12 -3.17 5.62 10.57
N THR A 13 -2.64 5.13 9.44
CA THR A 13 -3.44 4.65 8.32
C THR A 13 -4.26 3.41 8.70
N ILE A 14 -3.66 2.45 9.43
CA ILE A 14 -4.38 1.26 9.92
C ILE A 14 -5.51 1.66 10.87
N LEU A 15 -5.23 2.56 11.82
CA LEU A 15 -6.26 3.08 12.74
C LEU A 15 -7.37 3.83 11.99
N ALA A 16 -7.04 4.57 10.93
CA ALA A 16 -8.04 5.24 10.09
C ALA A 16 -8.93 4.25 9.33
N ILE A 17 -8.37 3.14 8.82
CA ILE A 17 -9.14 2.06 8.18
C ILE A 17 -10.10 1.42 9.20
N LEU A 18 -9.61 1.08 10.38
CA LEU A 18 -10.43 0.51 11.46
C LEU A 18 -11.52 1.49 11.92
N GLY A 19 -11.18 2.77 12.06
CA GLY A 19 -12.15 3.82 12.38
C GLY A 19 -13.23 3.97 11.32
N LYS A 20 -12.86 3.93 10.03
CA LYS A 20 -13.82 3.94 8.93
C LYS A 20 -14.74 2.72 8.95
N LEU A 21 -14.21 1.53 9.18
CA LEU A 21 -15.01 0.31 9.35
C LEU A 21 -16.00 0.44 10.51
N GLY A 22 -15.55 0.94 11.67
CA GLY A 22 -16.41 1.17 12.83
C GLY A 22 -17.55 2.14 12.53
N LEU A 23 -17.27 3.22 11.79
CA LEU A 23 -18.31 4.18 11.35
C LEU A 23 -19.32 3.55 10.40
N LEU A 24 -18.87 2.73 9.44
CA LEU A 24 -19.75 2.03 8.51
C LEU A 24 -20.63 1.01 9.22
N TYR A 25 -20.06 0.25 10.16
CA TYR A 25 -20.80 -0.69 11.00
C TYR A 25 -21.85 0.03 11.85
N TYR A 26 -21.46 1.08 12.58
CA TYR A 26 -22.40 1.86 13.41
C TYR A 26 -23.54 2.48 12.57
N SER A 27 -23.23 2.98 11.38
CA SER A 27 -24.23 3.50 10.46
C SER A 27 -25.18 2.41 9.94
N ALA A 28 -24.70 1.19 9.74
CA ALA A 28 -25.54 0.06 9.32
C ALA A 28 -26.46 -0.39 10.46
N GLN A 29 -25.93 -0.46 11.69
CA GLN A 29 -26.70 -0.80 12.88
C GLN A 29 -27.82 0.22 13.14
N GLY A 30 -27.54 1.52 12.99
CA GLY A 30 -28.56 2.58 13.06
C GLY A 30 -29.65 2.48 11.99
N ALA A 31 -29.40 1.77 10.89
CA ALA A 31 -30.37 1.45 9.85
C ALA A 31 -31.04 0.08 10.05
N GLY A 32 -30.86 -0.55 11.21
CA GLY A 32 -31.44 -1.84 11.54
C GLY A 32 -30.80 -3.03 10.85
N ARG A 33 -29.53 -2.92 10.41
CA ARG A 33 -28.75 -4.03 9.84
C ARG A 33 -27.56 -4.36 10.73
N ASP A 34 -27.45 -5.61 11.17
CA ASP A 34 -26.25 -6.10 11.87
C ASP A 34 -25.41 -6.99 10.96
N TRP A 35 -24.14 -6.62 10.76
CA TRP A 35 -23.21 -7.38 9.93
C TRP A 35 -22.87 -8.76 10.50
N LEU A 36 -23.04 -8.96 11.81
CA LEU A 36 -22.66 -10.21 12.49
C LEU A 36 -23.82 -11.22 12.59
N ASP A 37 -25.04 -10.72 12.70
CA ASP A 37 -26.22 -11.55 12.99
C ASP A 37 -27.14 -11.74 11.76
N GLU A 38 -27.01 -10.92 10.72
CA GLU A 38 -27.83 -10.99 9.51
C GLU A 38 -27.05 -11.48 8.28
N ALA A 39 -27.78 -11.73 7.19
CA ALA A 39 -27.17 -12.10 5.92
C ALA A 39 -26.29 -10.96 5.38
N VAL A 40 -24.98 -11.24 5.26
CA VAL A 40 -23.98 -10.28 4.77
C VAL A 40 -24.29 -9.89 3.33
N LEU A 41 -24.51 -8.60 3.08
CA LEU A 41 -24.66 -8.09 1.72
C LEU A 41 -23.33 -8.16 0.98
N GLN A 42 -23.38 -8.36 -0.34
CA GLN A 42 -22.18 -8.35 -1.18
C GLN A 42 -21.37 -7.04 -1.04
N SER A 43 -22.04 -5.90 -0.84
CA SER A 43 -21.38 -4.62 -0.59
C SER A 43 -20.55 -4.63 0.70
N ASP A 44 -21.07 -5.25 1.75
CA ASP A 44 -20.43 -5.30 3.07
C ASP A 44 -19.22 -6.24 3.01
N LEU A 45 -19.34 -7.37 2.29
CA LEU A 45 -18.22 -8.27 2.00
C LEU A 45 -17.09 -7.56 1.24
N VAL A 46 -17.40 -6.78 0.19
CA VAL A 46 -16.38 -6.04 -0.56
C VAL A 46 -15.66 -5.04 0.34
N VAL A 47 -16.39 -4.28 1.16
CA VAL A 47 -15.80 -3.34 2.12
C VAL A 47 -14.83 -4.04 3.08
N LEU A 48 -15.23 -5.17 3.65
CA LEU A 48 -14.39 -5.95 4.56
C LEU A 48 -13.13 -6.47 3.86
N LEU A 49 -13.26 -7.02 2.65
CA LEU A 49 -12.11 -7.50 1.86
C LEU A 49 -11.14 -6.36 1.53
N LEU A 50 -11.65 -5.19 1.13
CA LEU A 50 -10.81 -4.02 0.84
C LEU A 50 -10.11 -3.51 2.10
N ALA A 51 -10.82 -3.44 3.23
CA ALA A 51 -10.23 -3.01 4.49
C ALA A 51 -9.11 -3.95 4.94
N LEU A 52 -9.35 -5.26 4.87
CA LEU A 52 -8.37 -6.29 5.20
C LEU A 52 -7.13 -6.14 4.30
N PHE A 53 -7.35 -6.01 2.99
CA PHE A 53 -6.30 -5.77 2.01
C PHE A 53 -5.47 -4.53 2.36
N LEU A 54 -6.12 -3.39 2.63
CA LEU A 54 -5.42 -2.14 2.95
C LEU A 54 -4.59 -2.23 4.23
N ILE A 55 -5.09 -2.90 5.27
CA ILE A 55 -4.37 -3.08 6.54
C ILE A 55 -3.07 -3.85 6.29
N PHE A 56 -3.15 -5.02 5.64
CA PHE A 56 -1.98 -5.85 5.38
C PHE A 56 -1.03 -5.23 4.36
N LEU A 57 -1.56 -4.58 3.32
CA LEU A 57 -0.75 -3.86 2.35
C LEU A 57 0.02 -2.72 3.02
N ARG A 58 -0.62 -1.95 3.93
CA ARG A 58 0.07 -0.88 4.63
C ARG A 58 1.16 -1.41 5.56
N GLY A 59 0.90 -2.53 6.24
CA GLY A 59 1.90 -3.24 7.03
C GLY A 59 3.12 -3.61 6.18
N LYS A 60 2.91 -4.14 4.97
CA LYS A 60 4.00 -4.43 4.04
C LYS A 60 4.74 -3.16 3.62
N MET A 61 4.02 -2.15 3.11
CA MET A 61 4.63 -0.91 2.64
C MET A 61 5.45 -0.21 3.73
N MET A 62 5.06 -0.34 5.00
CA MET A 62 5.86 0.17 6.12
C MET A 62 7.27 -0.43 6.15
N HIS A 63 7.42 -1.74 5.92
CA HIS A 63 8.73 -2.40 5.87
C HIS A 63 9.54 -1.90 4.66
N ASP A 64 8.89 -1.75 3.52
CA ASP A 64 9.51 -1.29 2.27
C ASP A 64 9.98 0.17 2.38
N ASP A 65 9.11 1.03 2.92
CA ASP A 65 9.36 2.45 3.22
C ASP A 65 10.54 2.59 4.21
N ALA A 66 10.52 1.82 5.30
CA ALA A 66 11.59 1.82 6.31
C ALA A 66 12.94 1.43 5.69
N ALA A 67 12.97 0.37 4.87
CA ALA A 67 14.20 -0.04 4.18
C ALA A 67 14.73 1.03 3.23
N PHE A 68 13.86 1.71 2.48
CA PHE A 68 14.26 2.82 1.61
C PHE A 68 14.84 4.00 2.42
N PHE A 69 14.18 4.41 3.50
CA PHE A 69 14.68 5.51 4.34
C PHE A 69 15.97 5.16 5.07
N GLY A 70 16.13 3.90 5.48
CA GLY A 70 17.40 3.39 6.03
C GLY A 70 18.54 3.54 5.03
N ASP A 71 18.30 3.19 3.76
CA ASP A 71 19.27 3.39 2.67
C ASP A 71 19.61 4.86 2.41
N LEU A 72 18.60 5.74 2.47
CA LEU A 72 18.80 7.19 2.32
C LEU A 72 19.62 7.79 3.47
N ALA A 73 19.52 7.23 4.67
CA ALA A 73 20.21 7.68 5.88
C ALA A 73 21.66 7.16 6.01
N LYS A 74 22.08 6.19 5.18
CA LYS A 74 23.46 5.67 5.15
C LYS A 74 24.43 6.68 4.52
N VAL A 75 24.66 7.79 5.23
CA VAL A 75 25.62 8.82 4.86
C VAL A 75 27.01 8.19 4.75
N GLY A 76 27.59 8.20 3.55
CA GLY A 76 28.95 7.69 3.29
C GLY A 76 29.03 6.41 2.45
N GLN A 77 27.95 5.63 2.35
CA GLN A 77 27.93 4.43 1.48
C GLN A 77 27.41 4.76 0.07
N PRO A 78 27.95 4.17 -1.01
CA PRO A 78 27.51 4.43 -2.37
C PRO A 78 26.26 3.59 -2.71
N VAL A 79 25.14 3.82 -2.00
CA VAL A 79 23.87 3.15 -2.33
C VAL A 79 23.24 3.78 -3.57
N PHE A 80 23.22 5.11 -3.61
CA PHE A 80 22.67 5.90 -4.72
C PHE A 80 23.77 6.57 -5.53
N LYS A 81 23.54 6.70 -6.84
CA LYS A 81 24.36 7.49 -7.75
C LYS A 81 24.33 8.96 -7.31
N ARG A 82 25.50 9.60 -7.25
CA ARG A 82 25.65 10.98 -6.73
C ARG A 82 25.65 12.05 -7.81
N ASP A 83 25.38 11.70 -9.06
CA ASP A 83 25.29 12.68 -10.13
C ASP A 83 24.03 13.57 -9.98
N LYS A 84 24.07 14.76 -10.60
CA LYS A 84 23.01 15.76 -10.48
C LYS A 84 21.63 15.26 -10.96
N VAL A 85 21.60 14.36 -11.95
CA VAL A 85 20.35 13.83 -12.51
C VAL A 85 19.74 12.85 -11.51
N SER A 86 20.53 11.91 -11.01
CA SER A 86 20.08 10.94 -9.99
C SER A 86 19.55 11.64 -8.74
N MET A 87 20.22 12.70 -8.26
CA MET A 87 19.74 13.44 -7.09
C MET A 87 18.41 14.17 -7.33
N ARG A 88 18.15 14.67 -8.55
CA ARG A 88 16.84 15.24 -8.92
C ARG A 88 15.77 14.17 -8.97
N LEU A 89 16.08 13.02 -9.57
CA LEU A 89 15.18 11.88 -9.63
C LEU A 89 14.82 11.39 -8.23
N ILE A 90 15.78 11.24 -7.32
CA ILE A 90 15.52 10.84 -5.92
C ILE A 90 14.56 11.82 -5.24
N ARG A 91 14.74 13.14 -5.43
CA ARG A 91 13.81 14.16 -4.87
C ARG A 91 12.41 14.04 -5.48
N LEU A 92 12.32 13.81 -6.78
CA LEU A 92 11.04 13.56 -7.45
C LEU A 92 10.39 12.28 -6.92
N GLY A 93 11.16 11.20 -6.76
CA GLY A 93 10.72 9.95 -6.17
C GLY A 93 10.14 10.15 -4.77
N LEU A 94 10.83 10.87 -3.90
CA LEU A 94 10.32 11.23 -2.56
C LEU A 94 9.00 11.99 -2.63
N PHE A 95 8.89 12.99 -3.52
CA PHE A 95 7.65 13.73 -3.72
C PHE A 95 6.49 12.82 -4.17
N LEU A 96 6.76 11.91 -5.12
CA LEU A 96 5.77 10.94 -5.59
C LEU A 96 5.36 9.96 -4.48
N GLY A 97 6.33 9.48 -3.69
CA GLY A 97 6.09 8.63 -2.51
C GLY A 97 5.15 9.30 -1.51
N TYR A 98 5.45 10.54 -1.09
CA TYR A 98 4.57 11.28 -0.18
C TYR A 98 3.19 11.56 -0.78
N THR A 99 3.13 11.93 -2.06
CA THR A 99 1.85 12.17 -2.73
C THR A 99 1.02 10.89 -2.81
N SER A 100 1.66 9.74 -3.04
CA SER A 100 0.98 8.44 -3.02
C SER A 100 0.33 8.19 -1.66
N TRP A 101 1.03 8.45 -0.56
CA TRP A 101 0.48 8.26 0.79
C TRP A 101 -0.70 9.20 1.08
N LEU A 102 -0.66 10.45 0.59
CA LEU A 102 -1.78 11.38 0.76
C LEU A 102 -3.07 10.87 0.09
N LEU A 103 -2.96 10.13 -1.02
CA LEU A 103 -4.10 9.54 -1.72
C LEU A 103 -4.76 8.37 -0.97
N TRP A 104 -4.13 7.86 0.09
CA TRP A 104 -4.76 6.84 0.96
C TRP A 104 -5.91 7.42 1.76
N ALA A 105 -5.81 8.66 2.23
CA ALA A 105 -6.88 9.28 3.01
C ALA A 105 -8.23 9.32 2.26
N PRO A 106 -8.31 9.84 1.02
CA PRO A 106 -9.56 9.77 0.26
C PRO A 106 -9.94 8.34 -0.15
N ALA A 107 -8.98 7.44 -0.40
CA ALA A 107 -9.29 6.03 -0.66
C ALA A 107 -10.02 5.39 0.54
N ILE A 108 -9.51 5.57 1.75
CA ILE A 108 -10.13 5.10 2.99
C ILE A 108 -11.49 5.78 3.21
N TYR A 109 -11.58 7.09 2.97
CA TYR A 109 -12.84 7.82 3.13
C TYR A 109 -13.96 7.24 2.25
N PHE A 110 -13.64 6.80 1.04
CA PHE A 110 -14.57 6.23 0.07
C PHE A 110 -14.58 4.69 0.04
N LEU A 111 -14.15 4.03 1.11
CA LEU A 111 -14.06 2.57 1.19
C LEU A 111 -15.38 1.85 0.82
N GLU A 112 -16.54 2.43 1.18
CA GLU A 112 -17.87 1.91 0.85
C GLU A 112 -18.31 2.14 -0.60
N ARG A 113 -17.50 2.86 -1.39
CA ARG A 113 -17.78 3.20 -2.79
C ARG A 113 -16.65 2.68 -3.68
N PRO A 114 -16.70 1.41 -4.12
CA PRO A 114 -15.58 0.73 -4.80
C PRO A 114 -14.97 1.52 -5.95
N ARG A 115 -15.79 2.18 -6.79
CA ARG A 115 -15.29 3.00 -7.91
C ARG A 115 -14.47 4.22 -7.45
N ARG A 116 -14.91 4.91 -6.38
CA ARG A 116 -14.20 6.07 -5.86
C ARG A 116 -12.95 5.65 -5.10
N PHE A 117 -13.06 4.60 -4.27
CA PHE A 117 -11.91 3.94 -3.65
C PHE A 117 -10.85 3.62 -4.71
N ALA A 118 -11.24 2.92 -5.78
CA ALA A 118 -10.35 2.50 -6.85
C ALA A 118 -9.66 3.67 -7.55
N ALA A 119 -10.37 4.76 -7.85
CA ALA A 119 -9.75 5.92 -8.50
C ALA A 119 -8.58 6.49 -7.69
N PHE A 120 -8.76 6.68 -6.37
CA PHE A 120 -7.69 7.19 -5.50
C PHE A 120 -6.60 6.14 -5.25
N PHE A 121 -7.00 4.88 -5.06
CA PHE A 121 -6.07 3.80 -4.77
C PHE A 121 -5.18 3.46 -5.97
N VAL A 122 -5.74 3.40 -7.18
CA VAL A 122 -4.96 3.23 -8.42
C VAL A 122 -3.96 4.36 -8.58
N ALA A 123 -4.40 5.62 -8.41
CA ALA A 123 -3.50 6.77 -8.49
C ALA A 123 -2.36 6.66 -7.45
N SER A 124 -2.66 6.27 -6.22
CA SER A 124 -1.64 6.00 -5.19
C SER A 124 -0.64 4.94 -5.65
N ILE A 125 -1.11 3.77 -6.08
CA ILE A 125 -0.23 2.66 -6.47
C ILE A 125 0.61 3.03 -7.69
N VAL A 126 0.06 3.73 -8.68
CA VAL A 126 0.83 4.21 -9.84
C VAL A 126 1.95 5.15 -9.41
N LEU A 127 1.67 6.14 -8.56
CA LEU A 127 2.71 7.04 -8.04
C LEU A 127 3.77 6.30 -7.24
N SER A 128 3.37 5.35 -6.40
CA SER A 128 4.28 4.48 -5.65
C SER A 128 5.14 3.60 -6.57
N THR A 129 4.58 3.13 -7.68
CA THR A 129 5.28 2.31 -8.67
C THR A 129 6.33 3.14 -9.41
N ILE A 130 5.99 4.37 -9.81
CA ILE A 130 6.93 5.29 -10.44
C ILE A 130 8.06 5.63 -9.45
N TRP A 131 7.73 5.86 -8.18
CA TRP A 131 8.74 6.07 -7.14
C TRP A 131 9.69 4.86 -7.00
N LEU A 132 9.16 3.64 -6.96
CA LEU A 132 9.97 2.42 -6.91
C LEU A 132 10.89 2.27 -8.12
N VAL A 133 10.40 2.57 -9.33
CA VAL A 133 11.23 2.58 -10.55
C VAL A 133 12.36 3.60 -10.43
N ILE A 134 12.06 4.80 -9.92
CA ILE A 134 13.07 5.84 -9.65
C ILE A 134 14.12 5.35 -8.65
N ASP A 135 13.71 4.71 -7.55
CA ASP A 135 14.62 4.10 -6.57
C ASP A 135 15.58 3.12 -7.25
N ILE A 136 15.07 2.21 -8.07
CA ILE A 136 15.87 1.19 -8.78
C ILE A 136 16.89 1.83 -9.72
N VAL A 137 16.48 2.77 -10.58
CA VAL A 137 17.37 3.34 -11.62
C VAL A 137 18.43 4.29 -11.04
N THR A 138 18.18 4.86 -9.86
CA THR A 138 19.10 5.78 -9.19
C THR A 138 20.10 5.08 -8.28
N ARG A 139 19.95 3.78 -8.01
CA ARG A 139 20.93 2.99 -7.25
C ARG A 139 22.21 2.70 -8.04
N VAL A 140 23.32 2.53 -7.33
CA VAL A 140 24.62 2.15 -7.90
C VAL A 140 24.60 0.69 -8.40
N LYS A 141 23.90 -0.19 -7.69
CA LYS A 141 23.63 -1.58 -8.09
C LYS A 141 22.13 -1.86 -8.04
N ILE A 142 21.64 -2.63 -9.01
CA ILE A 142 20.24 -3.04 -9.05
C ILE A 142 19.99 -4.01 -7.89
N ASP A 143 19.04 -3.67 -7.03
CA ASP A 143 18.47 -4.58 -6.05
C ASP A 143 17.29 -5.31 -6.70
N TRP A 144 17.50 -6.58 -7.05
CA TRP A 144 16.50 -7.40 -7.73
C TRP A 144 15.27 -7.69 -6.86
N ARG A 145 15.40 -7.66 -5.53
CA ARG A 145 14.24 -7.82 -4.64
C ARG A 145 13.31 -6.62 -4.77
N ARG A 146 13.87 -5.40 -4.78
CA ARG A 146 13.10 -4.17 -5.04
C ARG A 146 12.54 -4.11 -6.46
N ALA A 147 13.32 -4.54 -7.45
CA ALA A 147 12.85 -4.61 -8.83
C ALA A 147 11.65 -5.56 -8.98
N PHE A 148 11.66 -6.68 -8.26
CA PHE A 148 10.55 -7.61 -8.25
C PHE A 148 9.25 -6.98 -7.75
N TRP A 149 9.31 -6.04 -6.79
CA TRP A 149 8.12 -5.35 -6.24
C TRP A 149 7.36 -4.48 -7.24
N VAL A 150 7.93 -4.18 -8.41
CA VAL A 150 7.21 -3.50 -9.49
C VAL A 150 6.05 -4.37 -9.98
N ILE A 151 6.23 -5.70 -10.04
CA ILE A 151 5.23 -6.65 -10.54
C ILE A 151 3.96 -6.66 -9.67
N PRO A 152 4.02 -6.93 -8.34
CA PRO A 152 2.83 -6.92 -7.51
C PRO A 152 2.15 -5.54 -7.48
N ASN A 153 2.92 -4.44 -7.51
CA ASN A 153 2.34 -3.11 -7.61
C ASN A 153 1.52 -2.89 -8.90
N ILE A 154 2.03 -3.35 -10.05
CA ILE A 154 1.27 -3.33 -11.31
C ILE A 154 0.01 -4.19 -11.18
N CYS A 155 0.11 -5.39 -10.60
CA CYS A 155 -1.04 -6.25 -10.37
C CYS A 155 -2.08 -5.59 -9.46
N TYR A 156 -1.68 -4.93 -8.36
CA TYR A 156 -2.58 -4.17 -7.49
C TYR A 156 -3.28 -3.05 -8.26
N ALA A 157 -2.54 -2.30 -9.09
CA ALA A 157 -3.12 -1.23 -9.89
C ALA A 157 -4.15 -1.76 -10.88
N LEU A 158 -3.86 -2.85 -11.59
CA LEU A 158 -4.77 -3.46 -12.55
C LEU A 158 -6.03 -4.01 -11.88
N LEU A 159 -5.88 -4.74 -10.77
CA LEU A 159 -7.00 -5.29 -10.02
C LEU A 159 -7.87 -4.19 -9.40
N ALA A 160 -7.26 -3.14 -8.84
CA ALA A 160 -8.01 -1.99 -8.38
C ALA A 160 -8.72 -1.27 -9.53
N ALA A 161 -8.08 -1.13 -10.70
CA ALA A 161 -8.71 -0.55 -11.88
C ALA A 161 -9.90 -1.38 -12.39
N LEU A 162 -9.89 -2.71 -12.23
CA LEU A 162 -11.06 -3.55 -12.54
C LEU A 162 -12.29 -3.18 -11.71
N MET A 163 -12.14 -2.61 -10.51
CA MET A 163 -13.28 -2.14 -9.72
C MET A 163 -13.99 -0.92 -10.32
N LEU A 164 -13.37 -0.25 -11.30
CA LEU A 164 -14.03 0.80 -12.06
C LEU A 164 -15.08 0.22 -13.03
N VAL A 165 -14.91 -1.05 -13.43
CA VAL A 165 -15.84 -1.78 -14.29
C VAL A 165 -17.00 -2.33 -13.45
N GLU A 166 -18.22 -2.19 -13.97
CA GLU A 166 -19.44 -2.63 -13.27
C GLU A 166 -19.46 -4.14 -13.03
N GLY A 167 -19.83 -4.57 -11.82
CA GLY A 167 -19.96 -5.99 -11.46
C GLY A 167 -18.66 -6.70 -11.08
N TRP A 168 -17.49 -6.07 -11.27
CA TRP A 168 -16.19 -6.72 -11.04
C TRP A 168 -15.60 -6.50 -9.64
N SER A 169 -16.22 -5.68 -8.79
CA SER A 169 -15.63 -5.24 -7.51
C SER A 169 -15.27 -6.39 -6.56
N THR A 170 -16.09 -7.44 -6.50
CA THR A 170 -15.83 -8.61 -5.64
C THR A 170 -14.65 -9.45 -6.15
N ILE A 171 -14.62 -9.76 -7.45
CA ILE A 171 -13.52 -10.49 -8.08
C ILE A 171 -12.21 -9.70 -7.93
N ALA A 172 -12.27 -8.40 -8.16
CA ALA A 172 -11.15 -7.50 -7.98
C ALA A 172 -10.64 -7.48 -6.52
N ALA A 173 -11.53 -7.38 -5.53
CA ALA A 173 -11.14 -7.38 -4.12
C ALA A 173 -10.51 -8.71 -3.69
N LEU A 174 -11.07 -9.84 -4.13
CA LEU A 174 -10.47 -11.16 -3.92
C LEU A 174 -9.11 -11.29 -4.60
N GLY A 175 -8.99 -10.80 -5.83
CA GLY A 175 -7.73 -10.75 -6.56
C GLY A 175 -6.67 -9.93 -5.83
N LEU A 176 -7.03 -8.77 -5.26
CA LEU A 176 -6.11 -7.94 -4.48
C LEU A 176 -5.57 -8.69 -3.26
N ILE A 177 -6.43 -9.40 -2.53
CA ILE A 177 -6.02 -10.27 -1.41
C ILE A 177 -5.11 -11.39 -1.90
N ALA A 178 -5.47 -12.08 -2.99
CA ALA A 178 -4.69 -13.18 -3.53
C ALA A 178 -3.28 -12.73 -3.95
N VAL A 179 -3.17 -11.61 -4.66
CA VAL A 179 -1.88 -11.03 -5.02
C VAL A 179 -1.12 -10.63 -3.76
N LEU A 180 -1.77 -10.05 -2.75
CA LEU A 180 -1.12 -9.67 -1.50
C LEU A 180 -0.55 -10.87 -0.75
N VAL A 181 -1.27 -11.99 -0.70
CA VAL A 181 -0.78 -13.23 -0.09
C VAL A 181 0.44 -13.75 -0.85
N VAL A 182 0.37 -13.85 -2.18
CA VAL A 182 1.50 -14.28 -3.01
C VAL A 182 2.70 -13.35 -2.80
N ASP A 183 2.45 -12.05 -2.81
CA ASP A 183 3.47 -11.03 -2.61
C ASP A 183 4.15 -11.17 -1.24
N TRP A 184 3.40 -11.40 -0.15
CA TRP A 184 3.95 -11.68 1.18
C TRP A 184 4.78 -12.98 1.21
N LEU A 185 4.30 -14.05 0.57
CA LEU A 185 5.01 -15.34 0.52
C LEU A 185 6.33 -15.26 -0.25
N VAL A 186 6.38 -14.45 -1.31
CA VAL A 186 7.59 -14.29 -2.13
C VAL A 186 8.54 -13.25 -1.55
N SER A 187 8.02 -12.23 -0.86
CA SER A 187 8.82 -11.10 -0.36
C SER A 187 9.61 -11.38 0.93
N ASP A 188 9.38 -12.53 1.59
CA ASP A 188 9.98 -12.93 2.88
C ASP A 188 10.24 -11.77 3.86
N PRO A 189 9.18 -11.15 4.41
CA PRO A 189 9.29 -10.00 5.31
C PRO A 189 9.90 -10.36 6.68
N THR A 190 10.05 -11.66 6.99
CA THR A 190 10.59 -12.15 8.26
C THR A 190 12.11 -12.29 8.29
N THR A 191 12.79 -12.44 7.14
CA THR A 191 14.25 -12.62 7.11
C THR A 191 15.05 -11.32 7.21
N GLY A 192 14.40 -10.16 7.29
CA GLY A 192 15.06 -8.85 7.37
C GLY A 192 15.32 -8.28 8.77
N HIS A 193 14.61 -8.71 9.82
CA HIS A 193 14.63 -7.98 11.11
C HIS A 193 14.64 -8.81 12.41
N PHE A 194 14.67 -10.15 12.37
CA PHE A 194 14.84 -10.98 13.58
C PHE A 194 15.99 -12.00 13.51
N GLY A 195 16.90 -11.84 12.55
CA GLY A 195 18.02 -12.75 12.32
C GLY A 195 19.38 -12.04 12.28
N ALA A 196 19.74 -11.32 13.34
CA ALA A 196 21.13 -10.92 13.63
C ALA A 196 21.28 -10.51 15.12
N ALA A 197 20.88 -11.41 16.01
CA ALA A 197 21.35 -11.44 17.38
C ALA A 197 21.71 -12.90 17.70
N ALA A 198 22.86 -13.32 17.18
CA ALA A 198 23.61 -14.49 17.63
C ALA A 198 25.09 -14.15 17.45
#